data_AF-A0A815FBD6-F1
#
_entry.id   AF-A0A815FBD6-F1
#
_cell.length_a   1.000
_cell.length_b   1.000
_cell.length_c   1.000
_cell.angle_alpha   90.00
_cell.angle_beta   90.00
_cell.angle_gamma   90.00
#
_symmetry.space_group_name_H-M   'P 1'
#
loop_
_entity.id
_entity.type
_entity.pdbx_description
1 polymer ?
#
loop_
_entity_poly.entity_id
_entity_poly.type
_entity_poly.pdbx_seq_one_letter_code
_entity_poly.pdbx_strand_id
1 'polypeptide(L)'
;MPENYRNYNITSTSAIDMLMKFGDVESAERIFRSIKIKNIITHGAMVKGYVGNEMFEKALDLFEQIDIELDDATYTIAFNCCAKLCNDRAMKIGKELLAKMPENSRNNNITSTSAIDMLMKFGDVESAERIFRSMKTKNIITYGAMMKGN
;
A
#
# COMPACT_ATOMS: atom_id res chain seq x y z
N MET A 1 17.66 -17.83 -4.89
CA MET A 1 17.69 -17.02 -6.14
C MET A 1 19.13 -16.70 -6.49
N PRO A 2 19.54 -16.76 -7.77
CA PRO A 2 20.89 -16.41 -8.19
C PRO A 2 21.16 -14.90 -7.99
N GLU A 3 22.37 -14.54 -7.56
CA GLU A 3 22.78 -13.18 -7.18
C GLU A 3 22.57 -12.14 -8.30
N ASN A 4 22.78 -12.55 -9.56
CA ASN A 4 22.58 -11.70 -10.75
C ASN A 4 21.15 -11.17 -10.88
N TYR A 5 20.13 -11.97 -10.53
CA TYR A 5 18.73 -11.52 -10.59
C TYR A 5 18.41 -10.51 -9.50
N ARG A 6 19.05 -10.64 -8.34
CA ARG A 6 18.86 -9.72 -7.23
C ARG A 6 19.42 -8.33 -7.56
N ASN A 7 20.62 -8.27 -8.10
CA ASN A 7 21.25 -7.02 -8.51
C ASN A 7 20.50 -6.36 -9.67
N TYR A 8 20.06 -7.13 -10.67
CA TYR A 8 19.22 -6.62 -11.75
C TYR A 8 17.92 -6.00 -11.21
N ASN A 9 17.20 -6.70 -10.34
CA ASN A 9 15.96 -6.18 -9.75
C ASN A 9 16.17 -4.88 -8.96
N ILE A 10 17.30 -4.75 -8.23
CA ILE A 10 17.61 -3.50 -7.52
C ILE A 10 17.80 -2.36 -8.51
N THR A 11 18.62 -2.55 -9.55
CA THR A 11 18.85 -1.49 -10.56
C THR A 11 17.57 -1.10 -11.30
N SER A 12 16.75 -2.07 -11.70
CA SER A 12 15.46 -1.80 -12.35
C SER A 12 14.47 -1.10 -11.42
N THR A 13 14.45 -1.46 -10.13
CA THR A 13 13.57 -0.83 -9.13
C THR A 13 13.97 0.61 -8.87
N SER A 14 15.27 0.91 -8.80
CA SER A 14 15.76 2.29 -8.69
C SER A 14 15.42 3.13 -9.92
N ALA A 15 15.53 2.55 -11.12
CA ALA A 15 15.13 3.22 -12.36
C ALA A 15 13.61 3.50 -12.38
N ILE A 16 12.79 2.54 -11.94
CA ILE A 16 11.33 2.72 -11.78
C ILE A 16 11.04 3.88 -10.81
N ASP A 17 11.60 3.89 -9.61
CA ASP A 17 11.34 4.96 -8.62
C ASP A 17 11.76 6.34 -9.17
N MET A 18 12.87 6.43 -9.89
CA MET A 18 13.31 7.66 -10.55
C MET A 18 12.35 8.11 -11.66
N LEU A 19 11.97 7.22 -12.57
CA LEU A 19 11.06 7.54 -13.68
C LEU A 19 9.68 7.97 -13.19
N MET A 20 9.13 7.26 -12.20
CA MET A 20 7.85 7.62 -11.59
C MET A 20 7.92 9.00 -10.92
N LYS A 21 9.04 9.37 -10.27
CA LYS A 21 9.23 10.72 -9.71
C LYS A 21 9.25 11.83 -10.75
N PHE A 22 9.71 11.53 -11.97
CA PHE A 22 9.69 12.47 -13.10
C PHE A 22 8.39 12.41 -13.91
N GLY A 23 7.43 11.55 -13.54
CA GLY A 23 6.17 11.38 -14.25
C GLY A 23 6.28 10.58 -15.56
N ASP A 24 7.44 10.01 -15.88
CA ASP A 24 7.59 9.09 -17.02
C ASP A 24 7.09 7.69 -16.63
N VAL A 25 5.76 7.60 -16.46
CA VAL A 25 5.08 6.38 -16.04
C VAL A 25 5.19 5.29 -17.10
N GLU A 26 5.17 5.65 -18.39
CA GLU A 26 5.22 4.68 -19.49
C GLU A 26 6.55 3.92 -19.50
N SER A 27 7.68 4.64 -19.38
CA SER A 27 9.00 3.99 -19.29
C SER A 27 9.11 3.13 -18.04
N ALA A 28 8.59 3.60 -16.89
CA ALA A 28 8.60 2.84 -15.65
C ALA A 28 7.82 1.52 -15.79
N GLU A 29 6.61 1.56 -16.37
CA GLU A 29 5.81 0.37 -16.62
C GLU A 29 6.49 -0.59 -17.60
N ARG A 30 7.19 -0.09 -18.62
CA ARG A 30 7.95 -0.92 -19.56
C ARG A 30 9.08 -1.67 -18.86
N ILE A 31 9.82 -1.01 -17.97
CA ILE A 31 10.85 -1.66 -17.14
C ILE A 31 10.19 -2.66 -16.19
N PHE A 32 9.09 -2.29 -15.54
CA PHE A 32 8.38 -3.20 -14.65
C PHE A 32 7.92 -4.48 -15.37
N ARG A 33 7.37 -4.35 -16.57
CA ARG A 33 6.95 -5.49 -17.40
C ARG A 33 8.12 -6.37 -17.83
N SER A 34 9.32 -5.82 -18.03
CA SER A 34 10.50 -6.61 -18.43
C SER A 34 11.12 -7.43 -17.28
N ILE A 35 10.84 -7.08 -16.02
CA ILE A 35 11.30 -7.85 -14.85
C ILE A 35 10.56 -9.19 -14.78
N LYS A 36 11.29 -10.29 -14.99
CA LYS A 36 10.74 -11.66 -14.99
C LYS A 36 10.23 -12.10 -13.62
N ILE A 37 10.97 -11.80 -12.56
CA ILE A 37 10.60 -12.17 -11.19
C ILE A 37 10.56 -10.90 -10.35
N LYS A 38 9.36 -10.42 -10.08
CA LYS A 38 9.12 -9.20 -9.30
C LYS A 38 9.04 -9.58 -7.82
N ASN A 39 9.67 -8.78 -6.97
CA ASN A 39 9.57 -8.92 -5.51
C ASN A 39 8.74 -7.79 -4.92
N ILE A 40 8.58 -7.76 -3.60
CA ILE A 40 7.78 -6.73 -2.92
C ILE A 40 8.35 -5.32 -3.14
N ILE A 41 9.68 -5.17 -3.21
CA ILE A 41 10.33 -3.87 -3.40
C ILE A 41 9.97 -3.30 -4.78
N THR A 42 9.99 -4.13 -5.83
CA THR A 42 9.62 -3.71 -7.18
C THR A 42 8.13 -3.33 -7.28
N HIS A 43 7.24 -4.11 -6.65
CA HIS A 43 5.81 -3.78 -6.60
C HIS A 43 5.55 -2.50 -5.80
N GLY A 44 6.18 -2.37 -4.63
CA GLY A 44 6.08 -1.19 -3.77
C GLY A 44 6.53 0.08 -4.48
N ALA A 45 7.61 0.03 -5.26
CA ALA A 45 8.06 1.15 -6.09
C ALA A 45 7.03 1.57 -7.14
N MET A 46 6.42 0.61 -7.85
CA MET A 46 5.38 0.90 -8.83
C MET A 46 4.12 1.48 -8.19
N VAL A 47 3.62 0.84 -7.14
CA VAL A 47 2.43 1.31 -6.40
C VAL A 47 2.65 2.72 -5.87
N LYS A 48 3.79 2.96 -5.20
CA LYS A 48 4.17 4.28 -4.70
C LYS A 48 4.21 5.30 -5.83
N GLY A 49 4.79 4.92 -6.97
CA GLY A 49 4.84 5.76 -8.15
C GLY A 49 3.45 6.10 -8.68
N TYR A 50 2.55 5.12 -8.82
CA TYR A 50 1.19 5.37 -9.31
C TYR A 50 0.44 6.31 -8.38
N VAL A 51 0.50 6.08 -7.06
CA VAL A 51 -0.11 6.95 -6.06
C VAL A 51 0.47 8.37 -6.11
N GLY A 52 1.80 8.50 -6.28
CA GLY A 52 2.47 9.80 -6.40
C GLY A 52 2.14 10.56 -7.69
N ASN A 53 1.73 9.86 -8.75
CA ASN A 53 1.24 10.43 -10.00
C ASN A 53 -0.29 10.47 -10.09
N GLU A 54 -0.99 10.30 -8.96
CA GLU A 54 -2.45 10.32 -8.85
C GLU A 54 -3.18 9.27 -9.72
N MET A 55 -2.47 8.22 -10.14
CA MET A 55 -3.00 7.10 -10.92
C MET A 55 -3.57 6.01 -10.01
N PHE A 56 -4.50 6.38 -9.14
CA PHE A 56 -4.98 5.51 -8.06
C PHE A 56 -5.65 4.21 -8.56
N GLU A 57 -6.38 4.24 -9.68
CA GLU A 57 -6.97 3.02 -10.26
C GLU A 57 -5.90 2.02 -10.72
N LYS A 58 -4.80 2.49 -11.34
CA LYS A 58 -3.67 1.63 -11.69
C LYS A 58 -2.98 1.05 -10.46
N ALA A 59 -2.94 1.81 -9.37
CA ALA A 59 -2.42 1.30 -8.09
C ALA A 59 -3.32 0.18 -7.54
N LEU A 60 -4.64 0.34 -7.59
CA LEU A 60 -5.60 -0.71 -7.21
C LEU A 60 -5.47 -1.96 -8.09
N ASP A 61 -5.39 -1.79 -9.41
CA ASP A 61 -5.19 -2.90 -10.35
C ASP A 61 -3.93 -3.71 -9.99
N LEU A 62 -2.87 -3.01 -9.56
CA LEU A 62 -1.62 -3.65 -9.15
C LEU A 62 -1.77 -4.34 -7.79
N PHE A 63 -2.50 -3.77 -6.82
CA PHE A 63 -2.75 -4.43 -5.53
C PHE A 63 -3.51 -5.74 -5.67
N GLU A 64 -4.48 -5.81 -6.57
CA GLU A 64 -5.24 -7.04 -6.84
C GLU A 64 -4.37 -8.16 -7.44
N GLN A 65 -3.28 -7.80 -8.11
CA GLN A 65 -2.33 -8.76 -8.71
C GLN A 65 -1.23 -9.20 -7.75
N ILE A 66 -1.10 -8.57 -6.57
CA ILE A 66 -0.05 -8.92 -5.62
C ILE A 66 -0.51 -10.09 -4.74
N ASP A 67 0.07 -11.26 -5.02
CA ASP A 67 -0.11 -12.49 -4.24
C ASP A 67 1.00 -12.74 -3.21
N ILE A 68 1.97 -11.81 -3.09
CA ILE A 68 3.05 -11.87 -2.11
C ILE A 68 2.74 -11.00 -0.89
N GLU A 69 3.34 -11.32 0.25
CA GLU A 69 3.21 -10.54 1.48
C GLU A 69 3.77 -9.12 1.26
N LEU A 70 2.97 -8.12 1.65
CA LEU A 70 3.36 -6.72 1.57
C LEU A 70 4.20 -6.31 2.77
N ASP A 71 5.07 -5.33 2.59
CA ASP A 71 5.72 -4.66 3.72
C ASP A 71 4.81 -3.55 4.31
N ASP A 72 5.16 -3.09 5.51
CA ASP A 72 4.41 -2.06 6.25
C ASP A 72 4.20 -0.77 5.44
N ALA A 73 5.20 -0.40 4.62
CA ALA A 73 5.16 0.77 3.78
C ALA A 73 4.13 0.61 2.65
N THR A 74 4.14 -0.54 1.98
CA THR A 74 3.22 -0.85 0.90
C THR A 74 1.79 -0.98 1.40
N TYR A 75 1.56 -1.59 2.57
CA TYR A 75 0.23 -1.56 3.24
C TYR A 75 -0.24 -0.13 3.52
N THR A 76 0.64 0.71 4.06
CA THR A 76 0.30 2.12 4.37
C THR A 76 -0.11 2.88 3.11
N ILE A 77 0.63 2.69 2.01
CA ILE A 77 0.30 3.30 0.72
C ILE A 77 -1.03 2.77 0.20
N ALA A 78 -1.29 1.47 0.35
CA ALA A 78 -2.54 0.86 -0.07
C ALA A 78 -3.75 1.44 0.64
N PHE A 79 -3.72 1.52 1.98
CA PHE A 79 -4.82 2.06 2.76
C PHE A 79 -5.05 3.54 2.46
N ASN A 80 -3.99 4.34 2.33
CA ASN A 80 -4.11 5.74 1.92
C ASN A 80 -4.71 5.89 0.51
N CYS A 81 -4.31 5.03 -0.43
CA CYS A 81 -4.87 5.00 -1.79
C CYS A 81 -6.37 4.67 -1.75
N CYS A 82 -6.75 3.63 -0.99
CA CYS A 82 -8.16 3.24 -0.84
C CYS A 82 -8.99 4.36 -0.19
N ALA A 83 -8.43 4.98 0.86
CA ALA A 83 -9.02 6.11 1.58
C ALA A 83 -9.17 7.37 0.70
N LYS A 84 -8.38 7.51 -0.37
CA LYS A 84 -8.47 8.62 -1.32
C LYS A 84 -9.52 8.38 -2.40
N LEU A 85 -9.61 7.16 -2.91
CA LEU A 85 -10.60 6.79 -3.93
C LEU A 85 -12.03 6.74 -3.38
N CYS A 86 -12.19 6.29 -2.13
CA CYS A 86 -13.48 6.27 -1.43
C CYS A 86 -14.63 5.65 -2.26
N ASN A 87 -14.35 4.57 -2.99
CA ASN A 87 -15.33 3.83 -3.78
C ASN A 87 -15.43 2.36 -3.32
N ASP A 88 -16.48 1.65 -3.76
CA ASP A 88 -16.74 0.27 -3.32
C ASP A 88 -15.59 -0.70 -3.63
N ARG A 89 -14.92 -0.48 -4.77
CA ARG A 89 -13.75 -1.28 -5.19
C ARG A 89 -12.59 -1.13 -4.21
N ALA A 90 -12.26 0.11 -3.86
CA ALA A 90 -11.23 0.44 -2.88
C ALA A 90 -11.56 -0.15 -1.50
N MET A 91 -12.82 -0.11 -1.08
CA MET A 91 -13.24 -0.72 0.20
C MET A 91 -13.01 -2.23 0.21
N LYS A 92 -13.37 -2.91 -0.88
CA LYS A 92 -13.18 -4.36 -1.04
C LYS A 92 -11.70 -4.73 -0.96
N ILE A 93 -10.86 -4.09 -1.77
CA ILE A 93 -9.41 -4.33 -1.80
C ILE A 93 -8.79 -4.02 -0.42
N GLY A 94 -9.15 -2.89 0.20
CA GLY A 94 -8.68 -2.52 1.52
C GLY A 94 -8.98 -3.57 2.59
N LYS A 95 -10.20 -4.14 2.58
CA LYS A 95 -10.57 -5.23 3.50
C LYS A 95 -9.81 -6.52 3.24
N GLU A 96 -9.60 -6.89 1.99
CA GLU A 96 -8.79 -8.07 1.62
C GLU A 96 -7.34 -7.90 2.08
N LEU A 97 -6.76 -6.72 1.91
CA LEU A 97 -5.41 -6.40 2.40
C LEU A 97 -5.34 -6.47 3.93
N LEU A 98 -6.35 -5.97 4.64
CA LEU A 98 -6.42 -6.06 6.11
C LEU A 98 -6.51 -7.50 6.62
N ALA A 99 -7.26 -8.36 5.90
CA ALA A 99 -7.36 -9.78 6.23
C ALA A 99 -6.01 -10.50 6.05
N LYS A 100 -5.25 -10.14 5.00
CA LYS A 100 -3.90 -10.67 4.73
C LYS A 100 -2.81 -10.08 5.62
N MET A 101 -3.07 -8.97 6.33
CA MET A 101 -2.06 -8.24 7.08
C MET A 101 -1.53 -9.03 8.29
N PRO A 102 -0.21 -9.27 8.39
CA PRO A 102 0.39 -10.06 9.47
C PRO A 102 0.32 -9.30 10.81
N GLU A 103 0.41 -10.03 11.92
CA GLU A 103 0.34 -9.43 13.27
C GLU A 103 1.43 -8.39 13.53
N ASN A 104 2.62 -8.56 12.94
CA ASN A 104 3.71 -7.60 13.07
C ASN A 104 3.33 -6.24 12.46
N SER A 105 2.77 -6.23 11.25
CA SER A 105 2.25 -5.03 10.61
C SER A 105 1.06 -4.42 11.35
N ARG A 106 0.22 -5.23 12.02
CA ARG A 106 -0.85 -4.75 12.92
C ARG A 106 -0.33 -4.05 14.17
N ASN A 107 0.90 -4.32 14.57
CA ASN A 107 1.56 -3.60 15.66
C ASN A 107 2.29 -2.35 15.17
N ASN A 108 2.46 -2.17 13.85
CA ASN A 108 2.98 -0.92 13.30
C ASN A 108 1.91 0.18 13.40
N ASN A 109 2.21 1.21 14.19
CA ASN A 109 1.29 2.32 14.41
C ASN A 109 0.94 3.06 13.12
N ILE A 110 1.89 3.23 12.19
CA ILE A 110 1.67 3.97 10.95
C ILE A 110 0.69 3.19 10.06
N THR A 111 0.99 1.91 9.82
CA THR A 111 0.16 1.03 9.01
C THR A 111 -1.24 0.89 9.59
N SER A 112 -1.36 0.61 10.89
CA SER A 112 -2.67 0.46 11.54
C SER A 112 -3.46 1.76 11.61
N THR A 113 -2.78 2.91 11.77
CA THR A 113 -3.47 4.21 11.72
C THR A 113 -3.99 4.52 10.31
N SER A 114 -3.24 4.17 9.25
CA SER A 114 -3.73 4.32 7.87
C SER A 114 -4.91 3.40 7.54
N ALA A 115 -4.92 2.18 8.09
CA ALA A 115 -6.07 1.28 8.02
C ALA A 115 -7.32 1.85 8.71
N ILE A 116 -7.14 2.45 9.90
CA ILE A 116 -8.21 3.11 10.64
C ILE A 116 -8.75 4.30 9.83
N ASP A 117 -7.89 5.20 9.33
CA ASP A 117 -8.32 6.34 8.50
C ASP A 117 -9.15 5.88 7.28
N MET A 118 -8.70 4.82 6.61
CA MET A 118 -9.43 4.22 5.49
C MET A 118 -10.82 3.75 5.93
N LEU A 119 -10.91 2.93 6.98
CA LEU A 119 -12.20 2.39 7.44
C LEU A 119 -13.16 3.47 7.92
N MET A 120 -12.66 4.48 8.64
CA MET A 120 -13.47 5.62 9.10
C MET A 120 -14.06 6.39 7.92
N LYS A 121 -13.32 6.60 6.83
CA LYS A 121 -13.84 7.26 5.62
C LYS A 121 -14.90 6.46 4.88
N PHE A 122 -14.81 5.13 4.93
CA PHE A 122 -15.86 4.25 4.41
C PHE A 122 -17.03 4.07 5.39
N GLY A 123 -17.01 4.72 6.55
CA GLY A 123 -18.05 4.59 7.58
C GLY A 123 -18.04 3.26 8.35
N ASP A 124 -17.02 2.41 8.17
CA ASP A 124 -16.86 1.13 8.89
C ASP A 124 -16.18 1.35 10.24
N VAL A 125 -16.89 2.08 11.12
CA VAL A 125 -16.41 2.47 12.45
C VAL A 125 -16.14 1.24 13.31
N GLU A 126 -16.95 0.20 13.20
CA GLU A 126 -16.79 -1.04 13.98
C GLU A 126 -15.47 -1.73 13.67
N SER A 127 -15.13 -1.90 12.39
CA SER A 127 -13.84 -2.50 12.01
C SER A 127 -12.66 -1.61 12.41
N ALA A 128 -12.81 -0.29 12.29
CA ALA A 128 -11.79 0.67 12.70
C ALA A 128 -11.52 0.57 14.21
N GLU A 129 -12.57 0.49 15.02
CA GLU A 129 -12.48 0.34 16.47
C GLU A 129 -11.84 -0.99 16.88
N ARG A 130 -12.17 -2.08 16.17
CA ARG A 130 -11.54 -3.40 16.41
C ARG A 130 -10.04 -3.35 16.19
N ILE A 131 -9.58 -2.73 15.09
CA ILE A 131 -8.14 -2.55 14.84
C ILE A 131 -7.54 -1.69 15.94
N PHE A 132 -8.13 -0.52 16.22
CA PHE A 132 -7.67 0.40 17.25
C PHE A 132 -7.49 -0.32 18.59
N ARG A 133 -8.48 -1.09 19.05
CA ARG A 133 -8.41 -1.85 20.30
C ARG A 133 -7.32 -2.90 20.29
N SER A 134 -7.10 -3.57 19.17
CA SER A 134 -6.05 -4.61 19.03
C SER A 134 -4.61 -4.07 19.04
N MET A 135 -4.40 -2.77 18.78
CA MET A 135 -3.05 -2.18 18.76
C MET A 135 -2.42 -2.16 20.16
N LYS A 136 -1.20 -2.73 20.28
CA LYS A 136 -0.42 -2.75 21.53
C LYS A 136 -0.03 -1.36 22.02
N THR A 137 0.30 -0.46 21.08
CA THR A 137 0.67 0.93 21.35
C THR A 137 -0.23 1.85 20.54
N LYS A 138 -0.58 3.01 21.07
CA LYS A 138 -1.40 4.02 20.38
C LYS A 138 -0.74 5.37 20.58
N ASN A 139 -0.68 6.18 19.53
CA ASN A 139 -0.14 7.54 19.60
C ASN A 139 -1.22 8.57 19.25
N ILE A 140 -0.89 9.85 19.41
CA ILE A 140 -1.80 10.97 19.13
C ILE A 140 -2.39 10.92 17.71
N ILE A 141 -1.64 10.38 16.73
CA ILE A 141 -2.08 10.25 15.35
C ILE A 141 -3.16 9.16 15.25
N THR A 142 -2.97 8.02 15.93
CA THR A 142 -3.97 6.94 15.99
C THR A 142 -5.27 7.41 16.64
N TYR A 143 -5.21 8.15 17.75
CA TYR A 143 -6.41 8.74 18.37
C TYR A 143 -7.08 9.74 17.43
N GLY A 144 -6.31 10.60 16.76
CA GLY A 144 -6.82 11.56 15.79
C GLY A 144 -7.51 10.91 14.60
N ALA A 145 -6.99 9.79 14.09
CA ALA A 145 -7.63 9.03 13.01
C ALA A 145 -8.98 8.44 13.44
N MET A 146 -9.09 7.93 14.67
CA MET A 146 -10.35 7.41 15.20
C MET A 146 -11.41 8.50 15.39
N MET A 147 -11.00 9.72 15.76
CA MET A 147 -11.93 10.84 15.96
C MET A 147 -12.39 11.51 14.66
N LYS A 148 -11.63 11.33 13.55
CA LYS A 148 -11.90 12.00 12.27
C LYS A 148 -13.10 11.46 11.49
N GLY A 149 -13.68 10.32 11.87
CA GLY A 149 -14.79 9.72 11.13
C GLY A 149 -16.15 10.36 11.41
N ASN A 150 -16.21 11.69 11.43
CA ASN A 150 -17.43 12.49 11.50
C ASN A 150 -17.50 13.43 10.30
#